data_AF-A0A922CPH5-F1
#
_entry.id   AF-A0A922CPH5-F1
#
_cell.length_a   1.000
_cell.length_b   1.000
_cell.length_c   1.000
_cell.angle_alpha   90.00
_cell.angle_beta   90.00
_cell.angle_gamma   90.00
#
_symmetry.space_group_name_H-M   'P 1'
#
loop_
_entity.id
_entity.type
_entity.pdbx_description
1 polymer ?
#
loop_
_entity_poly.entity_id
_entity_poly.type
_entity_poly.pdbx_seq_one_letter_code
_entity_poly.pdbx_strand_id
1 'polypeptide(L)'
;MGDIIEFTTLSTNKRLYYKILNNSMNFDIRTTGVAIIGLSRDLHEICDVTIIIGADSETIIGDNHGKIVQVNIQGIVNGEEYKKFWFMQDAEHVMYGRQGETNPILKLPFNECDLNYVTFYCHNQIEKVYWRIELPPLLKVPDNKPITKGKLRWELKDKQLPEDALIGGHEGEPLYIARALLHRSLVLGKYVPSENIAYFSWGGQILREKKFEVLCGYDCMWVPTQENQIPTLAVEAGYSDSDGEPLYIGRVRHRGHLIPGRLQPSQKACYVLYKFQQITAANYEILTLSQGLQSVNTFLIPSEDKTLAMHNFRDLRCNLWGPLYSNDNEYDIIIGYL
;
A
#
# COMPACT_ATOMS: atom_id res chain seq x y z
N MET A 1 -23.97 4.52 11.84
CA MET A 1 -24.76 4.45 10.59
C MET A 1 -23.96 5.22 9.56
N GLY A 2 -23.62 4.58 8.43
CA GLY A 2 -22.93 5.27 7.34
C GLY A 2 -23.87 6.27 6.67
N ASP A 3 -23.32 7.29 6.04
CA ASP A 3 -24.11 8.23 5.23
C ASP A 3 -24.61 7.50 3.97
N ILE A 4 -25.88 7.71 3.62
CA ILE A 4 -26.44 7.18 2.37
C ILE A 4 -25.78 7.93 1.21
N ILE A 5 -25.09 7.19 0.34
CA ILE A 5 -24.49 7.72 -0.88
C ILE A 5 -25.50 7.57 -2.01
N GLU A 6 -25.88 8.69 -2.64
CA GLU A 6 -26.72 8.69 -3.84
C GLU A 6 -25.86 8.96 -5.08
N PHE A 7 -26.01 8.14 -6.12
CA PHE A 7 -25.32 8.34 -7.40
C PHE A 7 -26.11 7.74 -8.56
N THR A 8 -25.71 8.08 -9.79
CA THR A 8 -26.37 7.64 -11.02
C THR A 8 -25.36 6.98 -11.95
N THR A 9 -25.71 5.81 -12.47
CA THR A 9 -24.90 5.12 -13.49
C THR A 9 -25.51 5.29 -14.87
N LEU A 10 -24.65 5.57 -15.84
CA LEU A 10 -24.94 5.58 -17.28
C LEU A 10 -24.10 4.48 -17.95
N SER A 11 -24.55 3.96 -19.08
CA SER A 11 -23.80 2.97 -19.87
C SER A 11 -22.40 3.42 -20.27
N THR A 12 -22.19 4.74 -20.37
CA THR A 12 -20.91 5.37 -20.72
C THR A 12 -19.99 5.61 -19.53
N ASN A 13 -20.47 5.41 -18.30
CA ASN A 13 -19.66 5.67 -17.11
C ASN A 13 -18.61 4.57 -16.92
N LYS A 14 -17.40 4.96 -16.50
CA LYS A 14 -16.41 4.01 -16.03
C LYS A 14 -16.95 3.24 -14.82
N ARG A 15 -16.70 1.93 -14.79
CA ARG A 15 -17.04 1.08 -13.64
C ARG A 15 -16.20 1.49 -12.43
N LEU A 16 -16.85 1.94 -11.38
CA LEU A 16 -16.23 2.19 -10.08
C LEU A 16 -16.37 0.93 -9.22
N TYR A 17 -15.28 0.53 -8.57
CA TYR A 17 -15.27 -0.60 -7.65
C TYR A 17 -15.16 -0.07 -6.23
N TYR A 18 -15.99 -0.61 -5.34
CA TYR A 18 -16.02 -0.29 -3.92
C TYR A 18 -15.63 -1.52 -3.14
N LYS A 19 -14.69 -1.37 -2.20
CA LYS A 19 -14.33 -2.48 -1.30
C LYS A 19 -15.42 -2.67 -0.25
N ILE A 20 -15.99 -3.87 -0.19
CA ILE A 20 -16.93 -4.26 0.86
C ILE A 20 -16.16 -5.00 1.96
N LEU A 21 -16.37 -4.57 3.21
CA LEU A 21 -15.78 -5.22 4.38
C LEU A 21 -16.71 -6.27 4.97
N ASN A 22 -18.00 -6.15 4.67
CA ASN A 22 -19.03 -7.04 5.13
C ASN A 22 -19.49 -7.87 3.95
N ASN A 23 -19.73 -9.16 4.18
CA ASN A 23 -20.28 -10.09 3.20
C ASN A 23 -21.76 -9.80 2.86
N SER A 24 -22.26 -8.61 3.14
CA SER A 24 -23.62 -8.19 2.83
C SER A 24 -23.71 -6.68 2.68
N MET A 25 -24.69 -6.24 1.92
CA MET A 25 -24.92 -4.82 1.64
C MET A 25 -26.39 -4.56 1.32
N ASN A 26 -26.89 -3.43 1.82
CA ASN A 26 -28.20 -2.88 1.44
C ASN A 26 -28.03 -1.84 0.33
N PHE A 27 -28.98 -1.80 -0.59
CA PHE A 27 -29.00 -0.82 -1.67
C PHE A 27 -30.44 -0.56 -2.14
N ASP A 28 -30.69 0.66 -2.60
CA ASP A 28 -31.94 1.05 -3.22
C ASP A 28 -31.72 1.36 -4.71
N ILE A 29 -32.66 0.93 -5.55
CA ILE A 29 -32.64 1.12 -7.00
C ILE A 29 -33.90 1.85 -7.42
N ARG A 30 -33.74 2.82 -8.33
CA ARG A 30 -34.83 3.38 -9.12
C ARG A 30 -34.40 3.44 -10.59
N THR A 31 -35.14 2.79 -11.48
CA THR A 31 -34.81 2.71 -12.92
C THR A 31 -36.00 2.18 -13.74
N THR A 32 -36.09 2.58 -15.01
CA THR A 32 -36.96 1.92 -16.01
C THR A 32 -36.22 0.84 -16.81
N GLY A 33 -34.90 0.76 -16.64
CA GLY A 33 -34.04 -0.14 -17.40
C GLY A 33 -33.47 -1.31 -16.60
N VAL A 34 -32.26 -1.72 -16.97
CA VAL A 34 -31.55 -2.84 -16.35
C VAL A 34 -30.42 -2.35 -15.44
N ALA A 35 -30.55 -2.64 -14.15
CA ALA A 35 -29.53 -2.40 -13.14
C ALA A 35 -28.64 -3.65 -12.98
N ILE A 36 -27.33 -3.45 -12.92
CA ILE A 36 -26.37 -4.54 -12.79
C ILE A 36 -25.42 -4.27 -11.63
N ILE A 37 -25.24 -5.28 -10.78
CA ILE A 37 -24.29 -5.31 -9.68
C ILE A 37 -23.27 -6.40 -10.00
N GLY A 38 -22.00 -6.05 -10.05
CA GLY A 38 -20.89 -6.98 -10.19
C GLY A 38 -20.18 -7.17 -8.85
N LEU A 39 -19.91 -8.41 -8.48
CA LEU A 39 -19.11 -8.79 -7.33
C LEU A 39 -17.83 -9.45 -7.82
N SER A 40 -16.70 -9.09 -7.20
CA SER A 40 -15.41 -9.69 -7.56
C SER A 40 -14.45 -9.79 -6.39
N ARG A 41 -13.53 -10.77 -6.46
CA ARG A 41 -12.42 -10.92 -5.53
C ARG A 41 -11.35 -9.85 -5.71
N ASP A 42 -11.11 -9.48 -6.97
CA ASP A 42 -10.03 -8.59 -7.40
C ASP A 42 -10.54 -7.50 -8.35
N LEU A 43 -9.71 -6.50 -8.62
CA LEU A 43 -10.04 -5.42 -9.55
C LEU A 43 -9.82 -5.87 -11.01
N HIS A 44 -10.77 -6.62 -11.57
CA HIS A 44 -10.74 -7.11 -12.95
C HIS A 44 -11.94 -6.67 -13.79
N GLU A 45 -11.80 -6.67 -15.12
CA GLU A 45 -12.87 -6.27 -16.06
C GLU A 45 -14.10 -7.19 -16.01
N ILE A 46 -13.89 -8.47 -15.69
CA ILE A 46 -14.95 -9.49 -15.58
C ILE A 46 -15.24 -9.74 -14.10
N CYS A 47 -16.49 -9.56 -13.70
CA CYS A 47 -16.93 -9.84 -12.33
C CYS A 47 -17.09 -11.36 -12.13
N ASP A 48 -16.73 -11.85 -10.95
CA ASP A 48 -16.88 -13.27 -10.58
C ASP A 48 -18.36 -13.65 -10.47
N VAL A 49 -19.19 -12.76 -9.90
CA VAL A 49 -20.65 -12.93 -9.82
C VAL A 49 -21.35 -11.65 -10.27
N THR A 50 -22.42 -11.79 -11.05
CA THR A 50 -23.21 -10.67 -11.54
C THR A 50 -24.67 -10.85 -11.16
N ILE A 51 -25.28 -9.80 -10.58
CA ILE A 51 -26.70 -9.71 -10.28
C ILE A 51 -27.31 -8.69 -11.25
N ILE A 52 -28.33 -9.12 -12.00
CA ILE A 52 -29.05 -8.31 -12.99
C ILE A 52 -30.48 -8.12 -12.48
N ILE A 53 -30.94 -6.89 -12.42
CA ILE A 53 -32.29 -6.49 -11.97
C ILE A 53 -32.89 -5.61 -13.06
N GLY A 54 -33.75 -6.19 -13.91
CA GLY A 54 -34.46 -5.46 -14.97
C GLY A 54 -35.85 -5.00 -14.54
N ALA A 55 -36.34 -3.88 -15.07
CA ALA A 55 -37.67 -3.35 -14.74
C ALA A 55 -38.84 -4.27 -15.14
N ASP A 56 -38.77 -4.92 -16.32
CA ASP A 56 -39.98 -5.49 -16.94
C ASP A 56 -39.98 -7.01 -17.19
N SER A 57 -38.85 -7.71 -17.05
CA SER A 57 -38.86 -9.11 -17.49
C SER A 57 -38.08 -10.10 -16.65
N GLU A 58 -36.85 -9.85 -16.20
CA GLU A 58 -36.11 -10.88 -15.48
C GLU A 58 -35.12 -10.29 -14.49
N THR A 59 -34.91 -11.06 -13.42
CA THR A 59 -33.75 -10.89 -12.58
C THR A 59 -32.93 -12.17 -12.59
N ILE A 60 -31.61 -11.99 -12.63
CA ILE A 60 -30.64 -13.03 -12.88
C ILE A 60 -29.51 -12.87 -11.88
N ILE A 61 -29.01 -13.98 -11.35
CA ILE A 61 -27.72 -14.04 -10.67
C ILE A 61 -26.88 -15.13 -11.37
N GLY A 62 -25.65 -14.81 -11.74
CA GLY A 62 -24.78 -15.79 -12.39
C GLY A 62 -23.31 -15.57 -12.09
N ASP A 63 -22.52 -16.65 -12.22
CA ASP A 63 -21.07 -16.61 -12.08
C ASP A 63 -20.36 -16.52 -13.44
N ASN A 64 -19.05 -16.25 -13.38
CA ASN A 64 -18.15 -16.23 -14.53
C ASN A 64 -17.86 -17.63 -15.12
N HIS A 65 -18.27 -18.71 -14.45
CA HIS A 65 -18.15 -20.09 -14.91
C HIS A 65 -19.38 -20.57 -15.70
N GLY A 66 -20.39 -19.72 -15.86
CA GLY A 66 -21.58 -19.96 -16.68
C GLY A 66 -22.77 -20.54 -15.91
N LYS A 67 -22.72 -20.60 -14.58
CA LYS A 67 -23.86 -20.97 -13.76
C LYS A 67 -24.78 -19.78 -13.60
N ILE A 68 -26.06 -19.97 -13.93
CA ILE A 68 -27.06 -18.90 -13.93
C ILE A 68 -28.31 -19.39 -13.20
N VAL A 69 -28.83 -18.54 -12.32
CA VAL A 69 -30.16 -18.68 -11.70
C VAL A 69 -30.97 -17.45 -12.08
N GLN A 70 -32.22 -17.64 -12.52
CA GLN A 70 -33.07 -16.55 -12.96
C GLN A 70 -34.53 -16.76 -12.53
N VAL A 71 -35.25 -15.66 -12.34
CA VAL A 71 -36.68 -15.66 -12.06
C VAL A 71 -37.35 -14.46 -12.74
N ASN A 72 -38.58 -14.65 -13.20
CA ASN A 72 -39.39 -13.57 -13.76
C ASN A 72 -40.21 -12.93 -12.64
N ILE A 73 -39.95 -11.65 -12.38
CA ILE A 73 -40.70 -10.83 -11.43
C ILE A 73 -41.05 -9.53 -12.14
N GLN A 74 -42.30 -9.41 -12.58
CA GLN A 74 -42.81 -8.20 -13.20
C GLN A 74 -42.76 -7.01 -12.23
N GLY A 75 -42.24 -5.87 -12.71
CA GLY A 75 -42.20 -4.63 -11.94
C GLY A 75 -41.33 -4.71 -10.69
N ILE A 76 -40.27 -5.53 -10.71
CA ILE A 76 -39.33 -5.63 -9.57
C ILE A 76 -38.71 -4.27 -9.22
N VAL A 77 -38.47 -3.43 -10.23
CA VAL A 77 -38.06 -2.03 -10.11
C VAL A 77 -38.90 -1.16 -11.05
N ASN A 78 -39.00 0.13 -10.75
CA ASN A 78 -39.68 1.10 -11.61
C ASN A 78 -38.95 2.46 -11.57
N GLY A 79 -39.38 3.38 -12.44
CA GLY A 79 -38.81 4.72 -12.55
C GLY A 79 -39.35 5.74 -11.54
N GLU A 80 -40.40 5.42 -10.79
CA GLU A 80 -41.12 6.37 -9.92
C GLU A 80 -40.52 6.41 -8.51
N GLU A 81 -40.27 5.25 -7.91
CA GLU A 81 -39.83 5.12 -6.52
C GLU A 81 -38.58 4.23 -6.35
N TYR A 82 -37.85 4.45 -5.26
CA TYR A 82 -36.74 3.60 -4.87
C TYR A 82 -37.24 2.30 -4.26
N LYS A 83 -36.85 1.18 -4.86
CA LYS A 83 -37.05 -0.17 -4.33
C LYS A 83 -35.79 -0.62 -3.60
N LYS A 84 -35.97 -1.26 -2.45
CA LYS A 84 -34.88 -1.59 -1.52
C LYS A 84 -34.55 -3.07 -1.52
N PHE A 85 -33.27 -3.37 -1.60
CA PHE A 85 -32.75 -4.73 -1.73
C PHE A 85 -31.52 -4.92 -0.86
N TRP A 86 -31.11 -6.18 -0.76
CA TRP A 86 -29.86 -6.59 -0.16
C TRP A 86 -29.21 -7.69 -0.98
N PHE A 87 -27.89 -7.79 -0.92
CA PHE A 87 -27.18 -9.00 -1.28
C PHE A 87 -26.35 -9.50 -0.09
N MET A 88 -26.08 -10.81 -0.07
CA MET A 88 -25.26 -11.47 0.93
C MET A 88 -24.48 -12.60 0.29
N GLN A 89 -23.24 -12.80 0.74
CA GLN A 89 -22.44 -13.98 0.45
C GLN A 89 -22.20 -14.78 1.73
N ASP A 90 -22.34 -16.10 1.65
CA ASP A 90 -21.87 -17.04 2.65
C ASP A 90 -20.80 -17.95 2.02
N ALA A 91 -20.34 -18.97 2.75
CA ALA A 91 -19.27 -19.86 2.27
C ALA A 91 -19.64 -20.71 1.04
N GLU A 92 -20.93 -20.83 0.73
CA GLU A 92 -21.44 -21.73 -0.30
C GLU A 92 -22.36 -21.01 -1.31
N HIS A 93 -22.77 -19.77 -1.05
CA HIS A 93 -23.78 -19.08 -1.85
C HIS A 93 -23.58 -17.57 -1.93
N VAL A 94 -23.98 -17.02 -3.08
CA VAL A 94 -24.34 -15.61 -3.22
C VAL A 94 -25.84 -15.49 -3.37
N MET A 95 -26.43 -14.60 -2.60
CA MET A 95 -27.86 -14.41 -2.48
C MET A 95 -28.20 -12.94 -2.63
N TYR A 96 -29.39 -12.65 -3.17
CA TYR A 96 -29.94 -11.30 -3.08
C TYR A 96 -31.45 -11.37 -2.88
N GLY A 97 -32.00 -10.38 -2.19
CA GLY A 97 -33.41 -10.33 -1.80
C GLY A 97 -33.94 -8.92 -1.57
N ARG A 98 -35.22 -8.81 -1.21
CA ARG A 98 -35.87 -7.53 -0.87
C ARG A 98 -35.63 -7.16 0.58
N GLN A 99 -35.46 -5.88 0.85
CA GLN A 99 -35.31 -5.42 2.22
C GLN A 99 -36.58 -5.71 3.05
N GLY A 100 -36.41 -6.34 4.21
CA GLY A 100 -37.50 -6.78 5.08
C GLY A 100 -37.96 -8.22 4.86
N GLU A 101 -37.52 -8.88 3.78
CA GLU A 101 -37.75 -10.30 3.53
C GLU A 101 -36.52 -11.13 3.94
N THR A 102 -36.73 -12.22 4.67
CA THR A 102 -35.66 -13.14 5.10
C THR A 102 -35.27 -14.15 4.03
N ASN A 103 -36.20 -14.48 3.13
CA ASN A 103 -35.95 -15.39 2.03
C ASN A 103 -35.34 -14.61 0.86
N PRO A 104 -34.21 -15.06 0.28
CA PRO A 104 -33.65 -14.43 -0.91
C PRO A 104 -34.57 -14.63 -2.11
N ILE A 105 -34.55 -13.67 -3.03
CA ILE A 105 -35.19 -13.81 -4.34
C ILE A 105 -34.45 -14.87 -5.16
N LEU A 106 -33.11 -14.74 -5.26
CA LEU A 106 -32.26 -15.72 -5.92
C LEU A 106 -31.11 -16.15 -5.02
N LYS A 107 -30.73 -17.42 -5.15
CA LYS A 107 -29.62 -18.06 -4.45
C LYS A 107 -28.75 -18.82 -5.46
N LEU A 108 -27.54 -18.33 -5.67
CA LEU A 108 -26.53 -18.95 -6.52
C LEU A 108 -25.55 -19.73 -5.65
N PRO A 109 -25.43 -21.07 -5.80
CA PRO A 109 -24.36 -21.79 -5.12
C PRO A 109 -23.01 -21.43 -5.74
N PHE A 110 -22.10 -20.93 -4.92
CA PHE A 110 -20.81 -20.36 -5.27
C PHE A 110 -19.83 -20.64 -4.11
N ASN A 111 -18.84 -21.51 -4.35
CA ASN A 111 -17.94 -22.01 -3.30
C ASN A 111 -16.61 -21.25 -3.25
N GLU A 112 -16.49 -20.15 -4.00
CA GLU A 112 -15.29 -19.32 -3.99
C GLU A 112 -15.52 -18.16 -3.01
N CYS A 113 -14.69 -18.09 -1.97
CA CYS A 113 -14.85 -17.07 -0.93
C CYS A 113 -14.28 -15.71 -1.37
N ASP A 114 -14.60 -14.68 -0.58
CA ASP A 114 -13.93 -13.38 -0.53
C ASP A 114 -14.18 -12.46 -1.73
N LEU A 115 -15.43 -12.34 -2.20
CA LEU A 115 -15.80 -11.25 -3.11
C LEU A 115 -15.71 -9.93 -2.35
N ASN A 116 -14.54 -9.28 -2.42
CA ASN A 116 -14.20 -8.11 -1.64
C ASN A 116 -14.58 -6.80 -2.32
N TYR A 117 -14.99 -6.83 -3.59
CA TYR A 117 -15.31 -5.64 -4.37
C TYR A 117 -16.70 -5.73 -4.99
N VAL A 118 -17.41 -4.61 -5.00
CA VAL A 118 -18.69 -4.43 -5.66
C VAL A 118 -18.61 -3.29 -6.68
N THR A 119 -19.24 -3.46 -7.84
CA THR A 119 -19.40 -2.43 -8.86
C THR A 119 -20.85 -2.33 -9.32
N PHE A 120 -21.26 -1.14 -9.74
CA PHE A 120 -22.63 -0.84 -10.17
C PHE A 120 -22.59 -0.27 -11.58
N TYR A 121 -23.37 -0.84 -12.49
CA TYR A 121 -23.45 -0.39 -13.88
C TYR A 121 -24.80 -0.75 -14.53
N CYS A 122 -24.98 -0.33 -15.77
CA CYS A 122 -26.17 -0.64 -16.57
C CYS A 122 -25.79 -1.02 -18.00
N HIS A 123 -26.65 -1.77 -18.68
CA HIS A 123 -26.38 -2.26 -20.03
C HIS A 123 -26.88 -1.33 -21.14
N ASN A 124 -27.95 -0.56 -20.89
CA ASN A 124 -28.67 0.16 -21.94
C ASN A 124 -28.22 1.63 -22.08
N GLN A 125 -28.04 2.11 -23.31
CA GLN A 125 -27.48 3.46 -23.56
C GLN A 125 -28.42 4.62 -23.21
N ILE A 126 -29.72 4.36 -23.13
CA ILE A 126 -30.75 5.40 -22.97
C ILE A 126 -31.17 5.56 -21.50
N GLU A 127 -31.06 4.50 -20.70
CA GLU A 127 -31.68 4.42 -19.38
C GLU A 127 -30.69 4.63 -18.24
N LYS A 128 -31.07 5.47 -17.28
CA LYS A 128 -30.27 5.78 -16.10
C LYS A 128 -30.71 4.92 -14.94
N VAL A 129 -29.75 4.41 -14.18
CA VAL A 129 -30.04 3.74 -12.92
C VAL A 129 -29.63 4.67 -11.79
N TYR A 130 -30.59 4.98 -10.92
CA TYR A 130 -30.37 5.74 -9.70
C TYR A 130 -30.16 4.78 -8.54
N TRP A 131 -29.08 4.98 -7.80
CA TRP A 131 -28.65 4.13 -6.70
C TRP A 131 -28.62 4.90 -5.39
N ARG A 132 -29.04 4.27 -4.30
CA ARG A 132 -28.73 4.69 -2.93
C ARG A 132 -28.07 3.55 -2.21
N ILE A 133 -26.89 3.78 -1.65
CA ILE A 133 -26.16 2.72 -0.98
C ILE A 133 -25.59 3.19 0.35
N GLU A 134 -25.60 2.28 1.33
CA GLU A 134 -24.90 2.44 2.59
C GLU A 134 -23.48 1.90 2.43
N LEU A 135 -22.60 2.67 1.80
CA LEU A 135 -21.17 2.37 1.83
C LEU A 135 -20.54 3.08 3.04
N PRO A 136 -19.49 2.51 3.63
CA PRO A 136 -18.60 3.32 4.45
C PRO A 136 -18.18 4.55 3.64
N PRO A 137 -18.05 5.73 4.26
CA PRO A 137 -17.71 6.95 3.54
C PRO A 137 -16.49 6.67 2.67
N LEU A 138 -16.53 7.12 1.42
CA LEU A 138 -15.33 7.17 0.60
C LEU A 138 -14.26 7.80 1.48
N LEU A 139 -13.22 7.03 1.82
CA LEU A 139 -12.06 7.60 2.47
C LEU A 139 -11.65 8.70 1.50
N LYS A 140 -11.79 9.96 1.93
CA LYS A 140 -11.19 11.06 1.20
C LYS A 140 -9.75 10.63 1.06
N VAL A 141 -9.34 10.32 -0.18
CA VAL A 141 -7.92 10.22 -0.48
C VAL A 141 -7.40 11.53 0.06
N PRO A 142 -6.56 11.51 1.12
CA PRO A 142 -6.06 12.75 1.70
C PRO A 142 -5.57 13.58 0.52
N ASP A 143 -5.93 14.86 0.46
CA ASP A 143 -5.37 15.73 -0.58
C ASP A 143 -3.87 15.47 -0.57
N ASN A 144 -3.37 14.89 -1.67
CA ASN A 144 -1.98 14.55 -1.76
C ASN A 144 -1.26 15.88 -1.54
N LYS A 145 -0.61 16.03 -0.38
CA LYS A 145 0.14 17.24 -0.09
C LYS A 145 1.07 17.43 -1.29
N PRO A 146 1.06 18.60 -1.94
CA PRO A 146 1.92 18.81 -3.09
C PRO A 146 3.35 18.56 -2.61
N ILE A 147 4.02 17.59 -3.24
CA ILE A 147 5.45 17.35 -3.06
C ILE A 147 6.14 18.56 -3.68
N THR A 148 6.25 19.64 -2.91
CA THR A 148 6.90 20.88 -3.35
C THR A 148 8.42 20.74 -3.33
N LYS A 149 8.94 19.72 -2.65
CA LYS A 149 10.37 19.41 -2.50
C LYS A 149 10.59 17.91 -2.67
N GLY A 150 11.16 17.49 -3.80
CA GLY A 150 11.51 16.08 -4.07
C GLY A 150 12.95 15.75 -3.65
N LYS A 151 13.89 16.67 -3.93
CA LYS A 151 15.32 16.45 -3.72
C LYS A 151 15.64 16.27 -2.24
N LEU A 152 16.47 15.27 -1.95
CA LEU A 152 17.02 15.08 -0.63
C LEU A 152 17.79 16.32 -0.17
N ARG A 153 17.51 16.75 1.06
CA ARG A 153 18.20 17.86 1.72
C ARG A 153 18.24 17.64 3.23
N TRP A 154 19.21 18.26 3.86
CA TRP A 154 19.34 18.27 5.30
C TRP A 154 18.75 19.57 5.86
N GLU A 155 17.88 19.44 6.84
CA GLU A 155 17.25 20.56 7.52
C GLU A 155 17.65 20.53 8.99
N LEU A 156 18.09 21.67 9.52
CA LEU A 156 18.41 21.78 10.94
C LEU A 156 17.14 21.56 11.77
N LYS A 157 17.21 20.65 12.74
CA LYS A 157 16.15 20.43 13.71
C LYS A 157 16.30 21.48 14.83
N ASP A 158 15.92 22.71 14.52
CA ASP A 158 15.71 23.81 15.46
C ASP A 158 14.23 24.18 15.60
N LYS A 159 13.42 23.84 14.58
CA LYS A 159 11.98 24.03 14.49
C LYS A 159 11.23 22.71 14.73
N GLN A 160 9.91 22.77 14.54
CA GLN A 160 9.09 21.58 14.41
C GLN A 160 9.61 20.69 13.26
N LEU A 161 9.51 19.37 13.44
CA LEU A 161 9.91 18.38 12.45
C LEU A 161 9.26 18.72 11.09
N PRO A 162 10.04 18.89 10.01
CA PRO A 162 9.49 19.17 8.69
C PRO A 162 8.51 18.07 8.25
N GLU A 163 7.43 18.45 7.57
CA GLU A 163 6.42 17.48 7.11
C GLU A 163 6.98 16.45 6.12
N ASP A 164 8.09 16.79 5.47
CA ASP A 164 8.80 15.95 4.50
C ASP A 164 10.07 15.30 5.06
N ALA A 165 10.19 15.20 6.38
CA ALA A 165 11.22 14.40 7.02
C ALA A 165 11.09 12.92 6.60
N LEU A 166 12.21 12.35 6.14
CA LEU A 166 12.25 10.99 5.62
C LEU A 166 12.24 9.99 6.78
N ILE A 167 11.22 9.13 6.81
CA ILE A 167 11.14 8.00 7.75
C ILE A 167 12.17 6.96 7.33
N GLY A 168 13.18 6.76 8.19
CA GLY A 168 14.23 5.76 7.99
C GLY A 168 13.86 4.36 8.48
N GLY A 169 12.88 4.27 9.39
CA GLY A 169 12.45 3.00 9.97
C GLY A 169 11.49 3.18 11.15
N HIS A 170 11.41 2.18 12.03
CA HIS A 170 10.56 2.19 13.22
C HIS A 170 11.14 1.35 14.37
N GLU A 171 10.95 1.83 15.60
CA GLU A 171 11.21 1.11 16.87
C GLU A 171 10.15 1.53 17.90
N GLY A 172 8.96 0.93 17.84
CA GLY A 172 7.79 1.36 18.62
C GLY A 172 7.12 2.65 18.09
N GLU A 173 7.90 3.56 17.52
CA GLU A 173 7.48 4.76 16.80
C GLU A 173 8.31 4.97 15.51
N PRO A 174 7.88 5.84 14.58
CA PRO A 174 8.67 6.18 13.39
C PRO A 174 10.02 6.80 13.76
N LEU A 175 11.09 6.29 13.15
CA LEU A 175 12.44 6.80 13.28
C LEU A 175 12.83 7.60 12.04
N TYR A 176 13.50 8.73 12.25
CA TYR A 176 13.98 9.58 11.17
C TYR A 176 15.50 9.53 11.07
N ILE A 177 16.02 9.81 9.88
CA ILE A 177 17.47 9.83 9.65
C ILE A 177 18.00 11.18 10.14
N ALA A 178 18.93 11.13 11.08
CA ALA A 178 19.58 12.31 11.63
C ALA A 178 21.07 12.29 11.32
N ARG A 179 21.68 13.48 11.20
CA ARG A 179 23.13 13.65 11.22
C ARG A 179 23.55 14.80 12.13
N ALA A 180 24.77 14.73 12.66
CA ALA A 180 25.35 15.80 13.45
C ALA A 180 26.87 15.82 13.31
N LEU A 181 27.47 17.02 13.39
CA LEU A 181 28.92 17.16 13.43
C LEU A 181 29.41 16.96 14.87
N LEU A 182 30.01 15.80 15.14
CA LEU A 182 30.51 15.40 16.45
C LEU A 182 31.99 15.01 16.35
N HIS A 183 32.84 15.57 17.22
CA HIS A 183 34.28 15.25 17.28
C HIS A 183 35.00 15.34 15.92
N ARG A 184 34.62 16.31 15.06
CA ARG A 184 35.13 16.50 13.69
C ARG A 184 34.70 15.43 12.66
N SER A 185 33.80 14.54 13.02
CA SER A 185 33.12 13.61 12.11
C SER A 185 31.67 14.05 11.90
N LEU A 186 31.18 14.01 10.66
CA LEU A 186 29.76 14.17 10.38
C LEU A 186 29.12 12.77 10.48
N VAL A 187 28.48 12.48 11.61
CA VAL A 187 27.95 11.14 11.91
C VAL A 187 26.46 11.05 11.67
N LEU A 188 26.01 9.85 11.29
CA LEU A 188 24.61 9.50 11.07
C LEU A 188 24.03 8.74 12.24
N GLY A 189 22.72 8.86 12.42
CA GLY A 189 22.00 8.26 13.52
C GLY A 189 20.49 8.26 13.31
N LYS A 190 19.78 7.96 14.39
CA LYS A 190 18.30 7.94 14.41
C LYS A 190 17.77 9.08 15.27
N TYR A 191 16.72 9.74 14.80
CA TYR A 191 15.93 10.67 15.60
C TYR A 191 14.66 9.99 16.11
N VAL A 192 14.39 10.17 17.41
CA VAL A 192 13.22 9.65 18.12
C VAL A 192 12.29 10.83 18.46
N PRO A 193 11.12 10.94 17.80
CA PRO A 193 10.20 12.05 17.98
C PRO A 193 9.68 12.23 19.42
N SER A 194 9.25 11.16 20.08
CA SER A 194 8.66 11.21 21.43
C SER A 194 9.63 11.80 22.47
N GLU A 195 10.92 11.48 22.34
CA GLU A 195 11.99 11.98 23.20
C GLU A 195 12.55 13.33 22.74
N ASN A 196 12.29 13.68 21.48
CA ASN A 196 12.82 14.85 20.83
C ASN A 196 14.36 14.89 20.80
N ILE A 197 15.00 13.72 20.67
CA ILE A 197 16.46 13.49 20.77
C ILE A 197 16.94 12.65 19.58
N ALA A 198 18.11 12.98 19.04
CA ALA A 198 18.82 12.15 18.09
C ALA A 198 19.94 11.36 18.77
N TYR A 199 20.12 10.13 18.31
CA TYR A 199 21.06 9.15 18.82
C TYR A 199 22.11 8.81 17.77
N PHE A 200 23.38 8.94 18.14
CA PHE A 200 24.52 8.72 17.27
C PHE A 200 25.47 7.70 17.89
N SER A 201 26.19 6.94 17.07
CA SER A 201 27.35 6.16 17.53
C SER A 201 28.64 6.80 17.05
N TRP A 202 29.59 6.97 17.97
CA TRP A 202 30.95 7.44 17.67
C TRP A 202 31.93 6.76 18.63
N GLY A 203 33.00 6.16 18.10
CA GLY A 203 34.03 5.49 18.90
C GLY A 203 33.50 4.39 19.84
N GLY A 204 32.44 3.66 19.44
CA GLY A 204 31.79 2.65 20.29
C GLY A 204 30.87 3.22 21.38
N GLN A 205 30.81 4.54 21.54
CA GLN A 205 29.93 5.22 22.48
C GLN A 205 28.64 5.69 21.80
N ILE A 206 27.58 5.83 22.60
CA ILE A 206 26.29 6.35 22.15
C ILE A 206 26.14 7.79 22.66
N LEU A 207 25.95 8.71 21.73
CA LEU A 207 25.78 10.14 21.99
C LEU A 207 24.32 10.54 21.77
N ARG A 208 23.84 11.48 22.59
CA ARG A 208 22.47 12.02 22.54
C ARG A 208 22.54 13.50 22.27
N GLU A 209 21.93 13.94 21.18
CA GLU A 209 21.97 15.34 20.76
C GLU A 209 20.58 15.91 20.53
N LYS A 210 20.45 17.19 20.89
CA LYS A 210 19.24 18.00 20.63
C LYS A 210 19.37 18.87 19.40
N LYS A 211 20.60 19.15 18.97
CA LYS A 211 20.93 19.92 17.76
C LYS A 211 21.50 18.95 16.73
N PHE A 212 20.76 18.72 15.67
CA PHE A 212 21.11 17.81 14.59
C PHE A 212 20.34 18.24 13.34
N GLU A 213 20.75 17.72 12.19
CA GLU A 213 20.01 17.85 10.95
C GLU A 213 19.17 16.59 10.71
N VAL A 214 17.98 16.74 10.14
CA VAL A 214 17.12 15.65 9.69
C VAL A 214 17.13 15.60 8.17
N LEU A 215 17.15 14.41 7.61
CA LEU A 215 17.01 14.22 6.17
C LEU A 215 15.55 14.41 5.75
N CYS A 216 15.34 15.27 4.75
CA CYS A 216 14.03 15.55 4.16
C CYS A 216 14.03 15.27 2.66
N GLY A 217 12.86 15.01 2.09
CA GLY A 217 12.67 14.74 0.66
C GLY A 217 12.34 13.28 0.36
N TYR A 218 12.09 13.00 -0.92
CA TYR A 218 11.47 11.75 -1.37
C TYR A 218 12.09 11.16 -2.66
N ASP A 219 13.04 11.85 -3.31
CA ASP A 219 13.73 11.39 -4.53
C ASP A 219 14.80 10.32 -4.22
N CYS A 220 14.40 9.26 -3.50
CA CYS A 220 15.29 8.22 -3.03
C CYS A 220 14.60 6.86 -2.92
N MET A 221 15.41 5.81 -2.92
CA MET A 221 14.95 4.44 -2.74
C MET A 221 15.94 3.64 -1.88
N TRP A 222 15.39 2.66 -1.16
CA TRP A 222 16.17 1.73 -0.36
C TRP A 222 16.52 0.51 -1.21
N VAL A 223 17.81 0.22 -1.31
CA VAL A 223 18.33 -0.89 -2.11
C VAL A 223 18.96 -1.92 -1.16
N PRO A 224 18.48 -3.17 -1.14
CA PRO A 224 19.13 -4.24 -0.39
C PRO A 224 20.55 -4.49 -0.91
N THR A 225 21.52 -4.55 0.00
CA THR A 225 22.92 -4.83 -0.33
C THR A 225 23.64 -5.48 0.86
N GLN A 226 24.93 -5.75 0.68
CA GLN A 226 25.78 -6.42 1.66
C GLN A 226 27.22 -5.89 1.65
N GLU A 227 27.88 -6.01 2.79
CA GLU A 227 29.28 -5.68 3.01
C GLU A 227 29.69 -4.30 2.47
N ASN A 228 30.51 -4.26 1.43
CA ASN A 228 31.01 -3.06 0.76
C ASN A 228 30.44 -2.88 -0.66
N GLN A 229 29.35 -3.58 -1.00
CA GLN A 229 28.68 -3.41 -2.29
C GLN A 229 27.86 -2.13 -2.28
N ILE A 230 28.51 -0.99 -2.53
CA ILE A 230 27.86 0.33 -2.57
C ILE A 230 27.28 0.56 -3.99
N PRO A 231 25.95 0.63 -4.16
CA PRO A 231 25.34 0.89 -5.45
C PRO A 231 25.69 2.29 -5.95
N THR A 232 25.67 2.46 -7.28
CA THR A 232 25.72 3.79 -7.89
C THR A 232 24.58 4.65 -7.35
N LEU A 233 24.85 5.93 -7.08
CA LEU A 233 23.90 6.89 -6.48
C LEU A 233 23.56 6.67 -5.01
N ALA A 234 24.34 5.86 -4.28
CA ALA A 234 24.27 5.83 -2.83
C ALA A 234 24.44 7.24 -2.25
N VAL A 235 23.59 7.57 -1.27
CA VAL A 235 23.56 8.90 -0.66
C VAL A 235 24.68 9.02 0.38
N GLU A 236 25.71 9.79 0.03
CA GLU A 236 26.74 10.23 0.97
C GLU A 236 26.15 11.23 1.95
N ALA A 237 26.36 10.98 3.23
CA ALA A 237 25.61 11.66 4.28
C ALA A 237 26.44 12.00 5.52
N GLY A 238 27.70 11.58 5.54
CA GLY A 238 28.65 11.84 6.61
C GLY A 238 30.08 11.56 6.18
N TYR A 239 31.02 11.76 7.11
CA TYR A 239 32.43 11.41 6.91
C TYR A 239 33.11 11.06 8.24
N SER A 240 34.06 10.13 8.22
CA SER A 240 34.86 9.76 9.39
C SER A 240 35.88 10.84 9.76
N ASP A 241 36.27 10.91 11.03
CA ASP A 241 37.30 11.84 11.54
C ASP A 241 38.74 11.39 11.28
N SER A 242 38.98 10.08 11.12
CA SER A 242 40.31 9.52 10.90
C SER A 242 40.88 9.90 9.54
N ASP A 243 40.12 9.62 8.48
CA ASP A 243 40.60 9.64 7.09
C ASP A 243 39.66 10.40 6.13
N GLY A 244 38.54 10.94 6.65
CA GLY A 244 37.52 11.60 5.83
C GLY A 244 36.72 10.63 4.96
N GLU A 245 36.69 9.34 5.31
CA GLU A 245 35.97 8.31 4.55
C GLU A 245 34.48 8.65 4.49
N PRO A 246 33.84 8.62 3.30
CA PRO A 246 32.42 8.88 3.17
C PRO A 246 31.59 7.83 3.91
N LEU A 247 30.60 8.31 4.66
CA LEU A 247 29.60 7.48 5.33
C LEU A 247 28.27 7.54 4.56
N TYR A 248 27.63 6.39 4.43
CA TYR A 248 26.37 6.25 3.72
C TYR A 248 25.22 5.95 4.68
N ILE A 249 24.00 6.20 4.21
CA ILE A 249 22.78 5.94 4.98
C ILE A 249 22.38 4.48 4.76
N GLY A 250 22.39 3.71 5.85
CA GLY A 250 21.90 2.34 5.87
C GLY A 250 20.69 2.19 6.80
N ARG A 251 19.95 1.09 6.65
CA ARG A 251 19.01 0.61 7.66
C ARG A 251 19.04 -0.91 7.75
N VAL A 252 18.78 -1.42 8.94
CA VAL A 252 18.87 -2.85 9.25
C VAL A 252 17.58 -3.32 9.91
N ARG A 253 17.11 -4.50 9.50
CA ARG A 253 16.02 -5.19 10.19
C ARG A 253 16.59 -5.97 11.37
N HIS A 254 16.16 -5.66 12.59
CA HIS A 254 16.64 -6.31 13.80
C HIS A 254 15.47 -6.50 14.79
N ARG A 255 15.21 -7.73 15.24
CA ARG A 255 14.14 -8.06 16.21
C ARG A 255 12.76 -7.48 15.87
N GLY A 256 12.37 -7.55 14.59
CA GLY A 256 11.09 -7.02 14.10
C GLY A 256 11.04 -5.49 13.93
N HIS A 257 12.13 -4.79 14.18
CA HIS A 257 12.29 -3.35 13.97
C HIS A 257 13.09 -3.07 12.70
N LEU A 258 12.91 -1.88 12.14
CA LEU A 258 13.72 -1.38 11.03
C LEU A 258 14.45 -0.13 11.52
N ILE A 259 15.77 -0.18 11.59
CA ILE A 259 16.53 0.84 12.31
C ILE A 259 17.50 1.52 11.35
N PRO A 260 17.40 2.86 11.13
CA PRO A 260 18.37 3.58 10.33
C PRO A 260 19.69 3.76 11.08
N GLY A 261 20.78 3.85 10.33
CA GLY A 261 22.12 4.00 10.86
C GLY A 261 23.14 4.38 9.79
N ARG A 262 24.41 4.13 10.11
CA ARG A 262 25.55 4.52 9.28
C ARG A 262 26.18 3.30 8.64
N LEU A 263 26.53 3.41 7.37
CA LEU A 263 27.35 2.43 6.67
C LEU A 263 28.76 3.00 6.49
N GLN A 264 29.75 2.19 6.84
CA GLN A 264 31.16 2.50 6.65
C GLN A 264 31.79 1.46 5.70
N PRO A 265 32.11 1.84 4.45
CA PRO A 265 32.59 0.91 3.42
C PRO A 265 33.85 0.12 3.81
N SER A 266 34.84 0.77 4.43
CA SER A 266 36.10 0.16 4.87
C SER A 266 35.90 -0.93 5.93
N GLN A 267 34.87 -0.77 6.76
CA GLN A 267 34.48 -1.73 7.80
C GLN A 267 33.48 -2.78 7.30
N LYS A 268 33.01 -2.66 6.04
CA LYS A 268 32.07 -3.58 5.39
C LYS A 268 30.79 -3.84 6.19
N ALA A 269 30.32 -2.83 6.92
CA ALA A 269 29.20 -3.02 7.85
C ALA A 269 28.34 -1.77 8.02
N CYS A 270 27.04 -2.01 8.22
CA CYS A 270 26.09 -1.03 8.68
C CYS A 270 25.95 -1.09 10.21
N TYR A 271 26.07 0.05 10.86
CA TYR A 271 25.95 0.23 12.30
C TYR A 271 24.63 0.91 12.64
N VAL A 272 23.79 0.25 13.43
CA VAL A 272 22.49 0.77 13.88
C VAL A 272 22.41 0.76 15.41
N LEU A 273 21.57 1.62 15.99
CA LEU A 273 21.39 1.69 17.44
C LEU A 273 20.07 1.03 17.84
N TYR A 274 20.12 -0.05 18.61
CA TYR A 274 18.93 -0.73 19.16
C TYR A 274 19.02 -0.76 20.68
N LYS A 275 17.98 -0.30 21.40
CA LYS A 275 17.95 -0.26 22.88
C LYS A 275 19.27 0.24 23.54
N PHE A 276 19.83 1.33 23.02
CA PHE A 276 21.11 1.89 23.47
C PHE A 276 22.30 0.92 23.37
N GLN A 277 22.29 0.07 22.36
CA GLN A 277 23.44 -0.75 21.96
C GLN A 277 23.70 -0.56 20.47
N GLN A 278 24.98 -0.53 20.10
CA GLN A 278 25.37 -0.54 18.69
C GLN A 278 25.32 -1.97 18.18
N ILE A 279 24.55 -2.17 17.10
CA ILE A 279 24.45 -3.43 16.37
C ILE A 279 25.17 -3.25 15.03
N THR A 280 25.97 -4.24 14.66
CA THR A 280 26.72 -4.29 13.40
C THR A 280 26.10 -5.34 12.49
N ALA A 281 25.78 -4.97 11.25
CA ALA A 281 25.18 -5.87 10.28
C ALA A 281 25.94 -5.84 8.94
N ALA A 282 26.24 -7.02 8.40
CA ALA A 282 26.82 -7.16 7.07
C ALA A 282 25.78 -7.03 5.96
N ASN A 283 24.52 -7.40 6.24
CA ASN A 283 23.38 -7.25 5.31
C ASN A 283 22.51 -6.06 5.73
N TYR A 284 22.18 -5.18 4.80
CA TYR A 284 21.45 -3.95 5.08
C TYR A 284 20.77 -3.40 3.83
N GLU A 285 19.88 -2.43 4.00
CA GLU A 285 19.39 -1.61 2.89
C GLU A 285 20.13 -0.27 2.89
N ILE A 286 20.61 0.16 1.73
CA ILE A 286 21.28 1.46 1.55
C ILE A 286 20.37 2.44 0.82
N LEU A 287 20.41 3.72 1.24
CA LEU A 287 19.65 4.77 0.57
C LEU A 287 20.36 5.24 -0.70
N THR A 288 19.64 5.28 -1.81
CA THR A 288 20.14 5.72 -3.13
C THR A 288 19.21 6.79 -3.71
N LEU A 289 19.73 7.68 -4.56
CA LEU A 289 18.91 8.62 -5.33
C LEU A 289 18.14 7.89 -6.44
N SER A 290 16.88 8.26 -6.67
CA SER A 290 16.10 7.70 -7.78
C SER A 290 16.58 8.29 -9.12
N GLN A 291 16.94 7.43 -10.09
CA GLN A 291 17.16 7.90 -11.46
C GLN A 291 15.81 8.22 -12.09
N GLY A 292 15.60 9.49 -12.46
CA GLY A 292 14.53 9.94 -13.38
C GLY A 292 13.17 9.26 -13.23
N LEU A 293 12.41 9.67 -12.19
CA LEU A 293 10.99 9.41 -11.93
C LEU A 293 10.57 7.94 -11.70
N GLN A 294 10.12 7.64 -10.48
CA GLN A 294 8.74 7.19 -10.21
C GLN A 294 8.49 7.11 -8.69
N SER A 295 7.50 7.88 -8.24
CA SER A 295 6.69 7.75 -7.01
C SER A 295 7.14 6.75 -5.93
N VAL A 296 7.31 7.25 -4.70
CA VAL A 296 7.55 6.46 -3.46
C VAL A 296 6.38 5.52 -3.10
N ASN A 297 5.27 5.53 -3.86
CA ASN A 297 4.16 4.60 -3.71
C ASN A 297 4.23 3.40 -4.65
N THR A 298 5.39 2.75 -4.79
CA THR A 298 5.44 1.41 -5.39
C THR A 298 5.37 0.35 -4.28
N PHE A 299 4.24 0.33 -3.58
CA PHE A 299 3.64 -0.92 -3.14
C PHE A 299 2.48 -1.20 -4.10
N LEU A 300 2.75 -2.06 -5.09
CA LEU A 300 1.81 -2.88 -5.87
C LEU A 300 0.72 -2.16 -6.68
N ILE A 301 0.98 -1.95 -7.99
CA ILE A 301 0.06 -2.31 -9.07
C ILE A 301 0.91 -2.83 -10.24
N PRO A 302 0.66 -4.02 -10.81
CA PRO A 302 1.25 -4.40 -12.09
C PRO A 302 0.57 -3.56 -13.18
N SER A 303 1.30 -2.62 -13.77
CA SER A 303 0.85 -1.97 -15.00
C SER A 303 1.11 -2.91 -16.17
N GLU A 304 0.07 -3.57 -16.67
CA GLU A 304 0.08 -4.15 -18.01
C GLU A 304 0.19 -3.04 -19.06
N ASP A 305 0.98 -3.35 -20.08
CA ASP A 305 1.11 -2.73 -21.39
C ASP A 305 1.62 -1.29 -21.52
N LYS A 306 2.95 -1.23 -21.76
CA LYS A 306 3.47 -0.41 -22.87
C LYS A 306 4.11 -1.32 -23.90
N THR A 307 3.38 -1.55 -24.98
CA THR A 307 3.84 -2.21 -26.19
C THR A 307 5.06 -1.50 -26.80
N LEU A 308 6.01 -2.35 -27.23
CA LEU A 308 7.04 -2.12 -28.26
C LEU A 308 8.29 -1.29 -27.89
N ALA A 309 9.30 -1.96 -27.34
CA ALA A 309 10.58 -2.18 -28.04
C ALA A 309 11.54 -3.03 -27.18
N MET A 310 11.36 -4.36 -27.18
CA MET A 310 12.36 -5.31 -26.71
C MET A 310 13.12 -5.89 -27.90
N HIS A 311 14.32 -5.37 -28.15
CA HIS A 311 15.38 -6.20 -28.73
C HIS A 311 16.16 -6.83 -27.59
N ASN A 312 15.93 -8.14 -27.44
CA ASN A 312 16.77 -9.17 -26.82
C ASN A 312 18.08 -8.71 -26.18
N PHE A 313 18.19 -8.90 -24.86
CA PHE A 313 19.32 -9.63 -24.31
C PHE A 313 18.80 -10.65 -23.29
N ARG A 314 19.02 -11.93 -23.61
CA ARG A 314 18.86 -13.06 -22.69
C ARG A 314 19.98 -12.98 -21.67
N ASP A 315 19.64 -13.08 -20.38
CA ASP A 315 20.51 -13.78 -19.44
C ASP A 315 19.67 -14.79 -18.65
N LEU A 316 20.01 -16.06 -18.83
CA LEU A 316 19.39 -17.20 -18.17
C LEU A 316 20.07 -17.38 -16.81
N ARG A 317 19.39 -17.01 -15.72
CA ARG A 317 19.63 -17.57 -14.37
C ARG A 317 18.58 -17.07 -13.35
N CYS A 318 17.30 -17.16 -13.69
CA CYS A 318 16.23 -17.06 -12.68
C CYS A 318 15.20 -18.16 -12.94
N ASN A 319 15.39 -19.29 -12.29
CA ASN A 319 14.33 -20.24 -11.98
C ASN A 319 14.80 -21.00 -10.76
N LEU A 320 14.18 -20.74 -9.60
CA LEU A 320 13.61 -21.75 -8.71
C LEU A 320 13.26 -21.13 -7.34
N TRP A 321 12.03 -21.45 -6.89
CA TRP A 321 11.41 -21.30 -5.56
C TRP A 321 10.71 -19.99 -5.17
N GLY A 322 9.37 -20.03 -5.19
CA GLY A 322 8.57 -19.77 -3.98
C GLY A 322 8.06 -21.11 -3.40
N PRO A 323 7.09 -21.13 -2.46
CA PRO A 323 7.01 -20.44 -1.16
C PRO A 323 6.89 -21.45 0.03
N LEU A 324 6.77 -20.90 1.25
CA LEU A 324 6.50 -21.56 2.55
C LEU A 324 7.71 -22.19 3.27
N TYR A 325 8.20 -21.52 4.33
CA TYR A 325 8.04 -21.92 5.74
C TYR A 325 8.83 -20.94 6.62
N SER A 326 8.27 -20.68 7.80
CA SER A 326 8.94 -20.08 8.95
C SER A 326 10.37 -20.60 9.12
N ASN A 327 11.34 -19.70 9.14
CA ASN A 327 12.54 -19.86 9.96
C ASN A 327 13.15 -18.48 10.20
N ASP A 328 13.35 -18.20 11.48
CA ASP A 328 14.20 -17.15 12.00
C ASP A 328 15.58 -17.22 11.33
N ASN A 329 15.83 -16.34 10.37
CA ASN A 329 17.18 -15.96 10.00
C ASN A 329 17.22 -14.43 10.08
N GLU A 330 17.33 -13.94 11.32
CA GLU A 330 17.95 -12.64 11.58
C GLU A 330 19.31 -12.64 10.87
N TYR A 331 19.46 -11.75 9.89
CA TYR A 331 20.68 -11.49 9.15
C TYR A 331 21.93 -11.58 10.04
N ASP A 332 22.98 -12.27 9.57
CA ASP A 332 24.24 -12.48 10.30
C ASP A 332 24.73 -11.21 11.02
N ILE A 333 24.53 -11.18 12.34
CA ILE A 333 24.98 -10.12 13.23
C ILE A 333 26.35 -10.51 13.75
N ILE A 334 27.38 -9.76 13.36
CA ILE A 334 28.70 -9.89 13.98
C ILE A 334 28.71 -8.98 15.20
N ILE A 335 28.54 -9.57 16.39
CA ILE A 335 28.78 -8.84 17.66
C ILE A 335 30.29 -8.73 17.84
N GLY A 336 30.87 -7.60 17.43
CA GLY A 336 32.26 -7.28 17.71
C GLY A 336 32.41 -6.70 19.12
N TYR A 337 33.03 -7.46 20.02
CA TYR A 337 33.67 -6.91 21.22
C TYR A 337 35.06 -6.44 20.85
N LEU A 338 35.31 -5.13 20.80
CA LEU A 338 36.62 -4.51 21.00
C LEU A 338 36.42 -3.12 21.59
#